data_AF-A0A7J9XIG5-F1
#
_entry.id   AF-A0A7J9XIG5-F1
#
_cell.length_a   1.000
_cell.length_b   1.000
_cell.length_c   1.000
_cell.angle_alpha   90.00
_cell.angle_beta   90.00
_cell.angle_gamma   90.00
#
_symmetry.space_group_name_H-M   'P 1'
#
loop_
_entity.id
_entity.type
_entity.pdbx_description
1 polymer ?
#
loop_
_entity_poly.entity_id
_entity_poly.type
_entity_poly.pdbx_seq_one_letter_code
_entity_poly.pdbx_strand_id
1 'polypeptide(L)'
;MVTGLEIEQRDGVVHAVIDIGQENALTGEICAALTTYLNDPPADAHVLVLGARGPAFCLGRQRQAQTPADLRTEVRRLVDLNAALPTSRLLAAEKLIIGSMRLSRRS
;
A
#
# COMPACT_ATOMS: atom_id res chain seq x y z
N MET A 1 5.13 -7.17 10.10
CA MET A 1 5.49 -7.27 8.67
C MET A 1 4.32 -7.89 7.95
N VAL A 2 3.87 -7.30 6.84
CA VAL A 2 2.79 -7.85 6.00
C VAL A 2 3.41 -8.41 4.74
N THR A 3 3.06 -9.65 4.38
CA THR A 3 3.61 -10.31 3.20
C THR A 3 3.28 -9.51 1.94
N GLY A 4 4.30 -9.21 1.14
CA GLY A 4 4.17 -8.45 -0.10
C GLY A 4 3.92 -6.95 0.08
N LEU A 5 4.21 -6.41 1.26
CA LEU A 5 4.28 -4.97 1.50
C LEU A 5 5.56 -4.61 2.26
N GLU A 6 6.43 -3.85 1.60
CA GLU A 6 7.63 -3.26 2.20
C GLU A 6 7.33 -1.79 2.52
N ILE A 7 7.60 -1.34 3.76
CA ILE A 7 7.50 0.08 4.12
C ILE A 7 8.84 0.52 4.68
N GLU A 8 9.41 1.56 4.08
CA GLU A 8 10.65 2.18 4.54
C GLU A 8 10.54 3.71 4.51
N GLN A 9 11.13 4.38 5.49
CA GLN A 9 11.14 5.83 5.59
C GLN A 9 12.57 6.36 5.44
N ARG A 10 12.75 7.41 4.63
CA ARG A 10 14.02 8.12 4.43
C ARG A 10 13.74 9.60 4.20
N ASP A 11 14.40 10.47 4.96
CA ASP A 11 14.34 11.92 4.80
C ASP A 11 12.91 12.49 4.74
N GLY A 12 12.02 11.98 5.60
CA GLY A 12 10.60 12.37 5.65
C GLY A 12 9.73 11.85 4.50
N VAL A 13 10.27 11.00 3.64
CA VAL A 13 9.54 10.30 2.57
C VAL A 13 9.37 8.83 2.94
N VAL A 14 8.12 8.37 2.87
CA VAL A 14 7.73 6.99 3.11
C VAL A 14 7.58 6.30 1.76
N HIS A 15 8.31 5.23 1.55
CA HIS A 15 8.16 4.35 0.40
C HIS A 15 7.44 3.09 0.84
N ALA A 16 6.19 2.93 0.40
CA ALA A 16 5.42 1.71 0.59
C ALA A 16 5.38 0.95 -0.73
N VAL A 17 6.02 -0.22 -0.82
CA VAL A 17 6.15 -0.99 -2.06
C VAL A 17 5.37 -2.29 -1.96
N ILE A 18 4.41 -2.47 -2.87
CA ILE A 18 3.60 -3.69 -3.02
C ILE A 18 4.31 -4.66 -3.97
N ASP A 19 4.38 -5.92 -3.58
CA ASP A 19 4.92 -7.04 -4.38
C ASP A 19 4.16 -8.34 -4.05
N ILE A 20 2.98 -8.52 -4.67
CA ILE A 20 2.08 -9.66 -4.43
C ILE A 20 1.72 -10.41 -5.72
N GLY A 21 2.57 -10.33 -6.74
CA GLY A 21 2.41 -11.03 -8.02
C GLY A 21 1.99 -10.11 -9.17
N GLN A 22 1.67 -10.70 -10.33
CA GLN A 22 1.54 -9.95 -11.60
C GLN A 22 0.46 -8.86 -11.59
N GLU A 23 -0.63 -9.07 -10.88
CA GLU A 23 -1.77 -8.15 -10.85
C GLU A 23 -1.70 -7.14 -9.69
N ASN A 24 -0.82 -7.38 -8.71
CA ASN A 24 -0.80 -6.66 -7.44
C ASN A 24 -2.21 -6.44 -6.83
N ALA A 25 -3.05 -7.47 -6.87
CA ALA A 25 -4.42 -7.42 -6.35
C ALA A 25 -4.39 -7.34 -4.82
N LEU A 26 -4.79 -6.19 -4.26
CA LEU A 26 -4.61 -5.88 -2.84
C LEU A 26 -5.29 -6.91 -1.94
N THR A 27 -4.55 -7.39 -0.95
CA THR A 27 -5.07 -8.23 0.12
C THR A 27 -5.70 -7.38 1.21
N GLY A 28 -6.61 -7.98 1.99
CA GLY A 28 -7.19 -7.29 3.15
C GLY A 28 -6.16 -6.89 4.21
N GLU A 29 -5.07 -7.66 4.35
CA GLU A 29 -3.98 -7.37 5.29
C GLU A 29 -3.18 -6.12 4.86
N ILE A 30 -2.88 -6.00 3.57
CA ILE A 30 -2.21 -4.82 3.01
C ILE A 30 -3.10 -3.59 3.16
N CYS A 31 -4.40 -3.72 2.89
CA CYS A 31 -5.35 -2.62 3.08
C CYS A 31 -5.36 -2.14 4.54
N ALA A 32 -5.43 -3.07 5.49
CA ALA A 32 -5.41 -2.75 6.92
C ALA A 32 -4.09 -2.09 7.34
N ALA A 33 -2.94 -2.60 6.88
CA ALA A 33 -1.64 -2.05 7.23
C ALA A 33 -1.43 -0.63 6.69
N LEU A 34 -1.79 -0.37 5.43
CA LEU A 34 -1.74 0.96 4.84
C LEU A 34 -2.70 1.93 5.55
N THR A 35 -3.91 1.47 5.89
CA THR A 35 -4.90 2.27 6.64
C THR A 35 -4.35 2.69 8.00
N THR A 36 -3.80 1.75 8.77
CA THR A 36 -3.16 2.04 10.07
C THR A 36 -2.06 3.08 9.92
N TYR A 37 -1.21 2.93 8.90
CA TYR A 37 -0.11 3.85 8.64
C TYR A 37 -0.59 5.26 8.24
N LEU A 38 -1.62 5.36 7.40
CA LEU A 38 -2.18 6.64 6.96
C LEU A 38 -2.86 7.40 8.10
N ASN A 39 -3.43 6.69 9.06
CA ASN A 39 -4.10 7.28 10.23
C ASN A 39 -3.11 7.77 11.30
N ASP A 40 -1.98 7.09 11.45
CA ASP A 40 -0.94 7.46 12.43
C ASP A 40 0.46 7.41 11.81
N PRO A 41 0.77 8.31 10.85
CA PRO A 41 2.07 8.32 10.21
C PRO A 41 3.14 8.89 11.17
N PRO A 42 4.40 8.44 11.09
CA PRO A 42 5.52 8.96 11.88
C PRO A 42 5.66 10.47 11.75
N ALA A 43 5.88 11.20 12.86
CA ALA A 43 5.78 12.66 12.92
C ALA A 43 6.59 13.42 11.85
N ASP A 44 7.75 12.89 11.47
CA ASP A 44 8.68 13.42 10.48
C ASP A 44 8.38 12.99 9.04
N ALA A 45 7.41 12.10 8.82
CA ALA A 45 6.92 11.74 7.50
C ALA A 45 6.00 12.83 6.92
N HIS A 46 6.22 13.19 5.66
CA HIS A 46 5.44 14.21 4.94
C HIS A 46 4.87 13.69 3.62
N VAL A 47 5.56 12.75 2.98
CA VAL A 47 5.18 12.21 1.67
C VAL A 47 5.07 10.69 1.74
N LEU A 48 4.01 10.13 1.18
CA LEU A 48 3.87 8.72 0.88
C LEU A 48 4.07 8.49 -0.62
N VAL A 49 5.09 7.74 -0.98
CA VAL A 49 5.27 7.18 -2.32
C VAL A 49 4.78 5.74 -2.29
N LEU A 50 3.57 5.51 -2.77
CA LEU A 50 3.03 4.17 -2.96
C LEU A 50 3.58 3.61 -4.27
N GLY A 51 4.37 2.56 -4.15
CA GLY A 51 5.02 1.85 -5.23
C GLY A 51 4.45 0.44 -5.42
N ALA A 52 4.61 -0.11 -6.62
CA ALA A 52 4.33 -1.51 -6.88
C ALA A 52 5.38 -2.10 -7.83
N ARG A 53 5.85 -3.32 -7.53
CA ARG A 53 6.80 -4.07 -8.37
C ARG A 53 6.05 -4.92 -9.39
N GLY A 54 6.61 -5.04 -10.59
CA GLY A 54 6.08 -5.91 -11.63
C GLY A 54 5.32 -5.15 -12.71
N PRO A 55 4.48 -5.85 -13.51
CA PRO A 55 3.91 -5.29 -14.73
C PRO A 55 2.68 -4.40 -14.50
N ALA A 56 2.05 -4.47 -13.32
CA ALA A 56 0.87 -3.69 -12.98
C ALA A 56 1.01 -3.04 -11.61
N PHE A 57 0.38 -1.88 -11.43
CA PHE A 57 0.41 -1.18 -10.14
C PHE A 57 -0.51 -1.86 -9.12
N CYS A 58 -1.80 -1.94 -9.46
CA CYS A 58 -2.81 -2.65 -8.68
C CYS A 58 -4.05 -2.83 -9.58
N LEU A 59 -4.44 -4.07 -9.86
CA LEU A 59 -5.63 -4.38 -10.67
C LEU A 59 -6.89 -4.61 -9.82
N GLY A 60 -6.90 -4.07 -8.60
CA GLY A 60 -8.04 -4.06 -7.70
C GLY A 60 -7.77 -4.88 -6.44
N ARG A 61 -8.77 -5.64 -6.00
CA ARG A 61 -8.71 -6.44 -4.77
C ARG A 61 -8.53 -7.90 -5.08
N GLN A 62 -7.85 -8.61 -4.19
CA GLN A 62 -7.95 -10.06 -4.17
C GLN A 62 -9.39 -10.47 -3.80
N ARG A 63 -9.93 -11.46 -4.51
CA ARG A 63 -11.30 -11.96 -4.33
C ARG A 63 -11.27 -13.31 -3.64
N GLN A 64 -11.12 -13.32 -2.31
CA GLN A 64 -10.98 -14.56 -1.53
C GLN A 64 -12.25 -14.94 -0.76
N ALA A 65 -13.18 -14.00 -0.58
CA ALA A 65 -14.42 -14.19 0.18
C ALA A 65 -15.16 -15.47 -0.24
N GLN A 66 -15.44 -16.33 0.74
CA GLN A 66 -16.23 -17.55 0.55
C GLN A 66 -17.68 -17.38 1.02
N THR A 67 -17.92 -16.39 1.89
CA THR A 67 -19.24 -16.06 2.42
C THR A 67 -19.59 -14.58 2.23
N PRO A 68 -20.88 -14.21 2.31
CA PRO A 68 -21.29 -12.80 2.31
C PRO A 68 -20.68 -11.98 3.46
N ALA A 69 -20.38 -12.61 4.60
CA ALA A 69 -19.75 -11.94 5.72
C ALA A 69 -18.26 -11.63 5.42
N ASP A 70 -17.57 -12.55 4.77
CA ASP A 70 -16.19 -12.34 4.32
C ASP A 70 -16.13 -11.20 3.31
N LEU A 71 -17.05 -11.19 2.34
CA LEU A 71 -17.11 -10.14 1.32
C LEU A 71 -17.33 -8.76 1.95
N ARG A 72 -18.23 -8.64 2.94
CA ARG A 72 -18.42 -7.38 3.66
C ARG A 72 -17.15 -6.94 4.39
N THR A 73 -16.41 -7.88 4.96
CA THR A 73 -15.15 -7.59 5.65
C THR A 73 -14.07 -7.14 4.67
N GLU A 74 -13.95 -7.80 3.52
CA GLU A 74 -13.03 -7.40 2.43
C GLU A 74 -13.35 -6.00 1.92
N VAL A 75 -14.62 -5.73 1.60
CA VAL A 75 -15.07 -4.43 1.08
C VAL A 75 -14.85 -3.33 2.12
N ARG A 76 -15.14 -3.60 3.40
CA ARG A 76 -14.94 -2.62 4.47
C ARG A 76 -13.48 -2.17 4.57
N ARG A 77 -12.52 -3.09 4.50
CA ARG A 77 -11.09 -2.76 4.52
C ARG A 77 -10.67 -1.87 3.35
N LEU A 78 -11.26 -2.07 2.16
CA LEU A 78 -11.03 -1.21 1.00
C LEU A 78 -11.63 0.17 1.18
N VAL A 79 -12.83 0.25 1.75
CA VAL A 79 -13.47 1.53 2.08
C VAL A 79 -12.65 2.29 3.10
N ASP A 80 -12.18 1.63 4.16
CA ASP A 80 -11.36 2.23 5.21
C ASP A 80 -10.04 2.77 4.64
N LEU A 81 -9.37 2.03 3.75
CA LEU A 81 -8.16 2.50 3.07
C LEU A 81 -8.44 3.73 2.20
N ASN A 82 -9.48 3.69 1.37
CA ASN A 82 -9.85 4.81 0.51
C ASN A 82 -10.27 6.05 1.30
N ALA A 83 -10.87 5.88 2.47
CA ALA A 83 -11.20 6.97 3.38
C ALA A 83 -9.97 7.57 4.06
N ALA A 84 -8.98 6.74 4.41
CA ALA A 84 -7.75 7.18 5.07
C ALA A 84 -6.82 7.99 4.15
N LEU A 85 -6.80 7.70 2.85
CA LEU A 85 -5.96 8.41 1.87
C LEU A 85 -6.16 9.92 1.86
N PRO A 86 -7.38 10.47 1.68
CA PRO A 86 -7.61 11.91 1.67
C PRO A 86 -7.57 12.55 3.06
N THR A 87 -7.71 11.78 4.15
CA THR A 87 -7.69 12.32 5.52
C THR A 87 -6.30 12.29 6.15
N SER A 88 -5.37 11.54 5.57
CA SER A 88 -3.99 11.49 6.05
C SER A 88 -3.33 12.86 5.87
N ARG A 89 -2.42 13.19 6.79
CA ARG A 89 -1.57 14.38 6.66
C ARG A 89 -0.42 14.19 5.65
N LEU A 90 -0.25 12.99 5.10
CA LEU A 90 0.76 12.69 4.09
C LEU A 90 0.30 13.12 2.70
N LEU A 91 1.20 13.72 1.93
CA LEU A 91 0.99 13.89 0.49
C LEU A 91 1.24 12.55 -0.21
N ALA A 92 0.22 11.99 -0.87
CA ALA A 92 0.33 10.71 -1.54
C ALA A 92 0.70 10.87 -3.03
N ALA A 93 1.67 10.09 -3.49
CA ALA A 93 2.03 9.93 -4.89
C ALA A 93 2.11 8.43 -5.24
N GLU A 94 1.77 8.09 -6.47
CA GLU A 94 1.80 6.71 -6.97
C GLU A 94 2.91 6.50 -8.00
N LYS A 95 3.52 5.31 -7.99
CA LYS A 95 4.59 4.94 -8.92
C LYS A 95 4.57 3.45 -9.27
N LEU A 96 4.52 3.13 -10.56
CA LEU A 96 4.80 1.77 -11.04
C LEU A 96 6.31 1.55 -11.23
N ILE A 97 6.84 0.43 -10.70
CA ILE A 97 8.26 0.07 -10.81
C ILE A 97 8.41 -1.06 -11.83
N ILE A 98 8.73 -0.69 -13.08
CA ILE A 98 9.00 -1.61 -14.18
C ILE A 98 10.51 -1.88 -14.26
N GLY A 99 10.91 -3.15 -14.17
CA GLY A 99 12.31 -3.59 -14.20
C GLY A 99 13.00 -3.58 -12.82
N SER A 100 14.22 -4.14 -12.75
CA SER A 100 15.00 -4.25 -11.51
C SER A 100 15.63 -2.92 -11.11
N MET A 101 14.81 -1.91 -10.83
CA MET A 101 15.29 -0.65 -10.27
C MET A 101 15.50 -0.85 -8.76
N ARG A 102 16.67 -1.36 -8.38
CA ARG A 102 17.14 -1.26 -6.99
C ARG A 102 17.17 0.22 -6.65
N LEU A 103 16.43 0.65 -5.64
CA LEU A 103 16.66 1.93 -4.98
C LEU A 103 18.15 1.97 -4.61
N SER A 104 18.92 2.71 -5.41
CA SER A 104 20.36 2.87 -5.19
C SER A 104 20.51 3.49 -3.82
N ARG A 105 21.02 2.71 -2.86
CA ARG A 105 21.53 3.21 -1.59
C ARG A 105 22.71 4.13 -1.94
N ARG A 106 22.47 5.43 -2.03
CA ARG A 106 23.53 6.41 -1.92
C ARG A 106 23.62 6.79 -0.46
N SER A 107 24.60 6.18 0.20
CA SER A 107 25.22 6.60 1.46
C SER A 107 25.85 7.96 1.32
#